data_AF-S0IV73-F1
#
_entry.id   AF-S0IV73-F1
#
_cell.length_a   1.000
_cell.length_b   1.000
_cell.length_c   1.000
_cell.angle_alpha   90.00
_cell.angle_beta   90.00
_cell.angle_gamma   90.00
#
_symmetry.space_group_name_H-M   'P 1'
#
loop_
_entity.id
_entity.type
_entity.pdbx_description
1 polymer ?
#
loop_
_entity_poly.entity_id
_entity_poly.type
_entity_poly.pdbx_seq_one_letter_code
_entity_poly.pdbx_strand_id
1 'polypeptide(L)'
;MAANSEKFENLLNLALDATGREREKSLQLGVGYEPEAERWELIVKYSGNIMRLAQENPQIEVVELMNEYAILYVPESAMEQVASASEVEYVEKPKRMYFAVQAAKQAACITPVQGARYNLTGKGVIVAVLDSGERVIILSSQ
;
A
#
# COMPACT_ATOMS: atom_id res chain seq x y z
N MET A 1 -24.74 5.81 9.02
CA MET A 1 -24.89 5.03 7.76
C MET A 1 -23.49 4.79 7.24
N ALA A 2 -23.24 3.63 6.62
CA ALA A 2 -21.94 3.38 5.99
C ALA A 2 -21.70 4.43 4.88
N ALA A 3 -20.50 5.02 4.85
CA ALA A 3 -20.13 6.02 3.86
C ALA A 3 -19.80 5.32 2.54
N ASN A 4 -20.76 5.27 1.62
CA ASN A 4 -20.58 4.65 0.30
C ASN A 4 -20.39 5.76 -0.74
N SER A 5 -19.43 5.58 -1.65
CA SER A 5 -19.12 6.58 -2.70
C SER A 5 -18.62 5.92 -3.97
N GLU A 6 -18.91 6.56 -5.10
CA GLU A 6 -18.38 6.27 -6.42
C GLU A 6 -16.85 6.45 -6.52
N LYS A 7 -16.24 7.25 -5.65
CA LYS A 7 -14.79 7.43 -5.57
C LYS A 7 -14.11 6.29 -4.84
N PHE A 8 -14.85 5.55 -4.02
CA PHE A 8 -14.33 4.44 -3.26
C PHE A 8 -14.37 3.19 -4.11
N GLU A 9 -13.31 2.39 -4.02
CA GLU A 9 -13.31 1.10 -4.68
C GLU A 9 -14.45 0.21 -4.16
N ASN A 10 -14.97 -0.67 -5.02
CA ASN A 10 -16.09 -1.55 -4.66
C ASN A 10 -15.82 -2.39 -3.40
N LEU A 11 -14.57 -2.83 -3.22
CA LEU A 11 -14.20 -3.66 -2.07
C LEU A 11 -14.16 -2.85 -0.76
N LEU A 12 -13.82 -1.57 -0.83
CA LEU A 12 -13.87 -0.65 0.31
C LEU A 12 -15.31 -0.34 0.67
N ASN A 13 -16.16 -0.01 -0.33
CA ASN A 13 -17.60 0.17 -0.10
C ASN A 13 -18.22 -1.05 0.58
N LEU A 14 -17.91 -2.26 0.08
CA LEU A 14 -18.38 -3.51 0.69
C LEU A 14 -17.85 -3.70 2.11
N ALA A 15 -16.61 -3.28 2.40
CA ALA A 15 -16.04 -3.39 3.73
C ALA A 15 -16.67 -2.42 4.73
N LEU A 16 -17.02 -1.20 4.30
CA LEU A 16 -17.72 -0.19 5.11
C LEU A 16 -19.18 -0.60 5.38
N ASP A 17 -19.82 -1.28 4.42
CA ASP A 17 -21.18 -1.82 4.58
C ASP A 17 -21.22 -3.08 5.47
N ALA A 18 -20.11 -3.80 5.60
CA ALA A 18 -20.03 -5.04 6.37
C ALA A 18 -19.86 -4.78 7.87
N THR A 19 -20.53 -5.59 8.69
CA THR A 19 -20.29 -5.62 10.15
C THR A 19 -18.89 -6.13 10.47
N GLY A 20 -18.34 -5.80 11.64
CA GLY A 20 -17.03 -6.32 12.08
C GLY A 20 -16.93 -7.85 11.99
N ARG A 21 -18.00 -8.56 12.40
CA ARG A 21 -18.07 -10.03 12.32
C ARG A 21 -18.07 -10.56 10.88
N GLU A 22 -18.57 -9.79 9.91
CA GLU A 22 -18.52 -10.16 8.49
C GLU A 22 -17.14 -9.85 7.90
N ARG A 23 -16.52 -8.74 8.29
CA ARG A 23 -15.14 -8.41 7.91
C ARG A 23 -14.15 -9.49 8.34
N GLU A 24 -14.28 -10.00 9.57
CA GLU A 24 -13.43 -11.07 10.13
C GLU A 24 -13.51 -12.39 9.36
N LYS A 25 -14.64 -12.66 8.68
CA LYS A 25 -14.81 -13.89 7.89
C LYS A 25 -14.09 -13.84 6.54
N SER A 26 -13.59 -12.67 6.15
CA SER A 26 -12.88 -12.46 4.88
C SER A 26 -11.44 -12.06 5.14
N LEU A 27 -10.52 -12.73 4.45
CA LEU A 27 -9.09 -12.35 4.48
C LEU A 27 -8.81 -11.00 3.84
N GLN A 28 -9.78 -10.41 3.13
CA GLN A 28 -9.60 -9.18 2.35
C GLN A 28 -10.37 -7.98 2.90
N LEU A 29 -11.58 -8.17 3.45
CA LEU A 29 -12.45 -7.04 3.81
C LEU A 29 -11.85 -6.17 4.92
N GLY A 30 -11.26 -6.77 5.96
CA GLY A 30 -10.64 -6.03 7.05
C GLY A 30 -9.21 -5.51 6.78
N VAL A 31 -8.66 -5.71 5.58
CA VAL A 31 -7.29 -5.25 5.29
C VAL A 31 -7.26 -3.72 5.23
N GLY A 32 -6.42 -3.11 6.07
CA GLY A 32 -6.32 -1.67 6.24
C GLY A 32 -7.18 -1.11 7.38
N TYR A 33 -8.03 -1.91 8.01
CA TYR A 33 -8.80 -1.47 9.18
C TYR A 33 -8.05 -1.75 10.48
N GLU A 34 -7.99 -0.77 11.37
CA GLU A 34 -7.41 -0.85 12.71
C GLU A 34 -8.53 -0.81 13.77
N PRO A 35 -8.95 -1.96 14.32
CA PRO A 35 -10.10 -2.03 15.23
C PRO A 35 -9.95 -1.20 16.50
N GLU A 36 -8.74 -1.12 17.06
CA GLU A 36 -8.47 -0.43 18.32
C GLU A 36 -8.61 1.09 18.21
N ALA A 37 -8.35 1.63 17.02
CA ALA A 37 -8.42 3.07 16.73
C ALA A 37 -9.64 3.44 15.86
N GLU A 38 -10.47 2.44 15.49
CA GLU A 38 -11.62 2.58 14.59
C GLU A 38 -11.29 3.39 13.33
N ARG A 39 -10.14 3.10 12.71
CA ARG A 39 -9.61 3.85 11.56
C ARG A 39 -9.27 2.95 10.39
N TRP A 40 -9.28 3.55 9.21
CA TRP A 40 -8.91 2.94 7.95
C TRP A 40 -7.63 3.57 7.40
N GLU A 41 -6.67 2.72 7.05
CA GLU A 41 -5.59 3.03 6.13
C GLU A 41 -6.13 2.99 4.69
N LEU A 42 -5.95 4.07 3.95
CA LEU A 42 -6.46 4.26 2.60
C LEU A 42 -5.33 4.74 1.68
N ILE A 43 -5.32 4.22 0.45
CA ILE A 43 -4.50 4.75 -0.64
C ILE A 43 -5.38 5.64 -1.49
N VAL A 44 -4.99 6.90 -1.62
CA VAL A 44 -5.80 7.94 -2.26
C VAL A 44 -5.06 8.52 -3.45
N LYS A 45 -5.72 8.53 -4.62
CA LYS A 45 -5.35 9.38 -5.75
C LYS A 45 -6.04 10.72 -5.57
N TYR A 46 -5.28 11.81 -5.68
CA TYR A 46 -5.79 13.15 -5.47
C TYR A 46 -5.27 14.14 -6.52
N SER A 47 -5.85 15.33 -6.55
CA SER A 47 -5.30 16.51 -7.24
C SER A 47 -5.36 17.75 -6.34
N GLY A 48 -4.35 18.61 -6.45
CA GLY A 48 -4.25 19.82 -5.61
C GLY A 48 -3.65 19.53 -4.24
N ASN A 49 -4.28 20.02 -3.17
CA ASN A 49 -3.73 19.99 -1.81
C ASN A 49 -4.49 19.00 -0.91
N ILE A 50 -4.00 17.76 -0.82
CA ILE A 50 -4.59 16.72 0.04
C ILE A 50 -4.40 17.01 1.55
N MET A 51 -3.39 17.80 1.92
CA MET A 51 -3.12 18.15 3.32
C MET A 51 -4.24 18.99 3.94
N ARG A 52 -5.14 19.57 3.14
CA ARG A 52 -6.34 20.27 3.61
C ARG A 52 -7.19 19.37 4.53
N LEU A 53 -7.30 18.07 4.23
CA LEU A 53 -8.06 17.13 5.05
C LEU A 53 -7.54 17.02 6.49
N ALA A 54 -6.22 16.94 6.67
CA ALA A 54 -5.59 16.92 7.99
C ALA A 54 -5.68 18.28 8.72
N GLN A 55 -5.68 19.38 7.97
CA GLN A 55 -5.84 20.73 8.54
C GLN A 55 -7.27 20.97 9.06
N GLU A 56 -8.27 20.47 8.34
CA GLU A 56 -9.68 20.61 8.72
C GLU A 56 -10.11 19.60 9.79
N ASN A 57 -9.56 18.38 9.73
CA ASN A 57 -9.81 17.33 10.70
C ASN A 57 -8.48 16.75 11.19
N PRO A 58 -8.00 17.16 12.38
CA PRO A 58 -6.74 16.67 12.95
C PRO A 58 -6.70 15.17 13.26
N GLN A 59 -7.83 14.46 13.19
CA GLN A 59 -7.88 13.01 13.34
C GLN A 59 -7.54 12.27 12.03
N ILE A 60 -7.52 12.98 10.90
CA ILE A 60 -7.06 12.44 9.62
C ILE A 60 -5.55 12.68 9.51
N GLU A 61 -4.79 11.59 9.42
CA GLU A 61 -3.36 11.66 9.13
C GLU A 61 -3.13 11.48 7.64
N VAL A 62 -2.22 12.26 7.05
CA VAL A 62 -1.90 12.23 5.62
C VAL A 62 -0.40 12.04 5.45
N VAL A 63 -0.02 11.04 4.66
CA VAL A 63 1.35 10.79 4.20
C VAL A 63 1.37 10.94 2.69
N GLU A 64 1.93 12.04 2.19
CA GLU A 64 2.04 12.27 0.75
C GLU A 64 3.07 11.33 0.10
N LEU A 65 2.69 10.77 -1.04
CA LEU A 65 3.52 9.99 -1.93
C LEU A 65 3.75 10.75 -3.25
N MET A 66 4.65 10.23 -4.08
CA MET A 66 4.92 10.79 -5.41
C MET A 66 3.73 10.56 -6.35
N ASN A 67 3.63 11.36 -7.41
CA ASN A 67 2.62 11.25 -8.47
C ASN A 67 1.17 11.39 -7.97
N GLU A 68 0.95 12.28 -7.01
CA GLU A 68 -0.38 12.65 -6.48
C GLU A 68 -1.12 11.46 -5.86
N TYR A 69 -0.36 10.62 -5.15
CA TYR A 69 -0.89 9.59 -4.28
C TYR A 69 -0.62 9.95 -2.82
N ALA A 70 -1.47 9.51 -1.91
CA ALA A 70 -1.25 9.66 -0.47
C ALA A 70 -1.75 8.42 0.27
N ILE A 71 -1.14 8.13 1.41
CA ILE A 71 -1.70 7.21 2.41
C ILE A 71 -2.43 8.08 3.44
N LEU A 72 -3.70 7.77 3.68
CA LEU A 72 -4.50 8.42 4.70
C LEU A 72 -4.84 7.43 5.80
N TYR A 73 -4.74 7.86 7.06
CA TYR A 73 -5.33 7.16 8.19
C TYR A 73 -6.56 7.95 8.64
N VAL A 74 -7.74 7.37 8.46
CA VAL A 74 -9.02 8.07 8.56
C VAL A 74 -9.91 7.36 9.56
N PRO A 75 -10.39 8.04 10.62
CA PRO A 75 -11.42 7.47 11.49
C PRO A 75 -12.64 7.04 10.65
N GLU A 76 -13.26 5.90 10.96
CA GLU A 76 -14.41 5.40 10.20
C GLU A 76 -15.56 6.43 10.17
N SER A 77 -15.69 7.24 11.21
CA SER A 77 -16.64 8.35 11.31
C SER A 77 -16.38 9.52 10.35
N ALA A 78 -15.17 9.63 9.79
CA ALA A 78 -14.75 10.71 8.89
C ALA A 78 -14.68 10.26 7.42
N MET A 79 -15.11 9.05 7.09
CA MET A 79 -15.08 8.54 5.71
C MET A 79 -15.90 9.40 4.73
N GLU A 80 -17.02 9.97 5.18
CA GLU A 80 -17.85 10.87 4.36
C GLU A 80 -17.13 12.19 4.02
N GLN A 81 -16.26 12.67 4.92
CA GLN A 81 -15.40 13.84 4.67
C GLN A 81 -14.42 13.56 3.53
N VAL A 82 -13.84 12.37 3.47
CA VAL A 82 -12.93 11.95 2.40
C VAL A 82 -13.67 11.78 1.07
N ALA A 83 -14.85 11.15 1.09
CA ALA A 83 -15.67 10.97 -0.12
C ALA A 83 -16.10 12.32 -0.75
N SER A 84 -16.49 13.29 0.08
CA SER A 84 -16.97 14.60 -0.36
C SER A 84 -15.85 15.59 -0.74
N ALA A 85 -14.59 15.29 -0.40
CA ALA A 85 -13.45 16.15 -0.71
C ALA A 85 -13.22 16.29 -2.22
N SER A 86 -13.14 17.54 -2.71
CA SER A 86 -12.97 17.86 -4.13
C SER A 86 -11.62 17.40 -4.69
N GLU A 87 -10.59 17.41 -3.86
CA GLU A 87 -9.23 16.97 -4.19
C GLU A 87 -9.12 15.45 -4.32
N VAL A 88 -10.05 14.67 -3.75
CA VAL A 88 -10.03 13.20 -3.80
C VAL A 88 -10.67 12.73 -5.09
N GLU A 89 -9.90 11.95 -5.86
CA GLU A 89 -10.32 11.39 -7.16
C GLU A 89 -10.70 9.91 -7.03
N TYR A 90 -9.90 9.14 -6.29
CA TYR A 90 -10.12 7.72 -6.09
C TYR A 90 -9.51 7.25 -4.77
N VAL A 91 -10.18 6.30 -4.11
CA VAL A 91 -9.78 5.75 -2.81
C VAL A 91 -9.86 4.23 -2.85
N GLU A 92 -8.78 3.58 -2.43
CA GLU A 92 -8.74 2.13 -2.23
C GLU A 92 -8.21 1.78 -0.84
N LYS A 93 -8.61 0.61 -0.32
CA LYS A 93 -7.95 0.03 0.85
C LYS A 93 -6.72 -0.79 0.40
N PRO A 94 -5.69 -0.92 1.25
CA PRO A 94 -4.51 -1.71 0.92
C PRO A 94 -4.87 -3.17 0.59
N LYS A 95 -3.99 -3.79 -0.19
CA LYS A 95 -4.09 -5.19 -0.60
C LYS A 95 -3.09 -6.03 0.17
N ARG A 96 -3.51 -7.22 0.61
CA ARG A 96 -2.61 -8.16 1.26
C ARG A 96 -1.59 -8.67 0.23
N MET A 97 -0.31 -8.43 0.47
CA MET A 97 0.77 -9.01 -0.30
C MET A 97 1.00 -10.46 0.15
N TYR A 98 1.28 -11.35 -0.79
CA TYR A 98 1.63 -12.74 -0.54
C TYR A 98 3.04 -13.00 -1.05
N PHE A 99 3.81 -13.82 -0.34
CA PHE A 99 5.13 -14.21 -0.77
C PHE A 99 5.06 -15.06 -2.05
N ALA A 100 5.80 -14.66 -3.08
CA ALA A 100 6.10 -15.53 -4.19
C ALA A 100 7.22 -16.50 -3.76
N VAL A 101 6.91 -17.80 -3.64
CA VAL A 101 7.91 -18.83 -3.35
C VAL A 101 8.91 -18.89 -4.52
N GLN A 102 10.17 -18.52 -4.26
CA GLN A 102 11.19 -18.39 -5.28
C GLN A 102 12.05 -19.65 -5.44
N ALA A 103 12.04 -20.21 -6.65
CA ALA A 103 13.13 -21.03 -7.20
C ALA A 103 13.89 -20.24 -8.29
N ALA A 104 14.30 -18.99 -8.02
CA ALA A 104 14.73 -18.10 -9.12
C ALA A 104 16.24 -18.16 -9.44
N LYS A 105 17.12 -18.48 -8.49
CA LYS A 105 18.57 -18.42 -8.74
C LYS A 105 19.09 -19.53 -9.67
N GLN A 106 18.57 -20.75 -9.55
CA GLN A 106 18.96 -21.86 -10.44
C GLN A 106 18.34 -21.73 -11.84
N ALA A 107 17.15 -21.12 -11.95
CA ALA A 107 16.48 -20.91 -13.24
C ALA A 107 17.11 -19.78 -14.08
N ALA A 108 17.74 -18.78 -13.44
CA ALA A 108 18.20 -17.57 -14.11
C ALA A 108 19.59 -17.67 -14.80
N CYS A 109 20.33 -18.78 -14.62
CA CYS A 109 21.65 -18.99 -15.26
C CYS A 109 22.55 -17.74 -15.23
N ILE A 110 22.72 -17.12 -14.07
CA ILE A 110 23.45 -15.84 -13.94
C ILE A 110 24.98 -16.01 -14.01
N THR A 111 25.51 -17.18 -13.62
CA THR A 111 26.96 -17.42 -13.53
C THR A 111 27.71 -17.26 -14.87
N PRO A 112 27.20 -17.74 -16.03
CA PRO A 112 27.87 -17.58 -17.33
C PRO A 112 28.12 -16.13 -17.78
N VAL A 113 27.31 -15.15 -17.35
CA VAL A 113 27.49 -13.74 -17.74
C VAL A 113 28.49 -13.00 -16.86
N GLN A 114 28.93 -13.61 -15.76
CA GLN A 114 29.96 -13.06 -14.87
C GLN A 114 31.38 -13.47 -15.30
N GLY A 115 31.52 -14.35 -16.29
CA GLY A 115 32.82 -14.75 -16.84
C GLY A 115 33.51 -13.66 -17.65
N ALA A 116 34.81 -13.84 -17.92
CA ALA A 116 35.70 -12.86 -18.56
C ALA A 116 35.20 -12.28 -19.89
N ARG A 117 34.33 -13.02 -20.62
CA ARG A 117 33.76 -12.58 -21.89
C ARG A 117 32.81 -11.38 -21.75
N TYR A 118 32.03 -11.32 -20.67
CA TYR A 118 31.00 -10.30 -20.48
C TYR A 118 31.26 -9.42 -19.26
N ASN A 119 31.93 -9.95 -18.22
CA ASN A 119 32.38 -9.23 -17.04
C ASN A 119 31.28 -8.39 -16.35
N LEU A 120 30.03 -8.87 -16.37
CA LEU A 120 28.88 -8.17 -15.79
C LEU A 120 28.77 -8.51 -14.30
N THR A 121 29.39 -7.70 -13.45
CA THR A 121 29.50 -7.96 -12.00
C THR A 121 28.42 -7.27 -11.16
N GLY A 122 27.67 -6.33 -11.75
CA GLY A 122 26.75 -5.45 -11.01
C GLY A 122 27.44 -4.31 -10.27
N LYS A 123 28.77 -4.12 -10.45
CA LYS A 123 29.48 -2.97 -9.88
C LYS A 123 28.88 -1.66 -10.43
N GLY A 124 28.51 -0.75 -9.52
CA GLY A 124 27.86 0.52 -9.85
C GLY A 124 26.33 0.44 -9.97
N VAL A 125 25.73 -0.72 -9.73
CA VAL A 125 24.26 -0.90 -9.70
C VAL A 125 23.75 -0.76 -8.27
N ILE A 126 22.70 0.03 -8.08
CA ILE A 126 21.97 0.12 -6.81
C ILE A 126 20.81 -0.87 -6.84
N VAL A 127 20.67 -1.68 -5.80
CA VAL A 127 19.57 -2.64 -5.64
C VAL A 127 18.77 -2.26 -4.40
N ALA A 128 17.50 -1.90 -4.57
CA ALA A 128 16.56 -1.73 -3.47
C ALA A 128 15.85 -3.06 -3.18
N VAL A 129 15.88 -3.49 -1.92
CA VAL A 129 15.19 -4.70 -1.45
C VAL A 129 14.11 -4.28 -0.46
N LEU A 130 12.85 -4.46 -0.83
CA LEU A 130 11.68 -4.21 0.01
C LEU A 130 11.18 -5.57 0.51
N ASP A 131 11.72 -6.02 1.63
CA ASP A 131 11.39 -7.31 2.24
C ASP A 131 11.26 -7.13 3.76
N SER A 132 10.95 -8.21 4.47
CA SER A 132 10.91 -8.33 5.93
C SER A 132 12.20 -7.89 6.65
N GLY A 133 13.32 -7.83 5.95
CA GLY A 133 14.61 -7.43 6.51
C GLY A 133 15.35 -8.53 7.27
N GLU A 134 14.76 -9.71 7.47
CA GLU A 134 15.47 -10.84 8.10
C GLU A 134 16.51 -11.43 7.13
N ARG A 135 17.78 -11.02 7.32
CA ARG A 135 18.98 -11.61 6.71
C ARG A 135 19.17 -11.34 5.22
N VAL A 136 19.33 -10.07 4.85
CA VAL A 136 19.93 -9.70 3.56
C VAL A 136 21.42 -10.07 3.57
N ILE A 137 21.78 -11.23 3.03
CA ILE A 137 23.19 -11.60 2.79
C ILE A 137 23.59 -11.08 1.42
N ILE A 138 24.32 -9.96 1.40
CA ILE A 138 24.98 -9.47 0.20
C ILE A 138 26.23 -10.34 -0.02
N LEU A 139 26.12 -11.34 -0.89
CA LEU A 139 27.27 -12.12 -1.33
C LEU A 139 28.10 -11.25 -2.27
N SER A 140 29.17 -10.63 -1.75
CA SER A 140 30.17 -10.01 -2.60
C SER A 140 30.93 -11.11 -3.33
N SER A 141 30.85 -11.13 -4.67
CA SER A 141 31.81 -11.88 -5.47
C SER A 141 33.17 -11.17 -5.33
N GLN A 142 34.18 -11.88 -4.80
CA GLN A 142 35.57 -11.53 -5.09
C GLN A 142 35.84 -11.69 -6.59
#